data_AF-A0A8U0HVI0-F1
#
_entry.id   AF-A0A8U0HVI0-F1
#
_cell.length_a   1.000
_cell.length_b   1.000
_cell.length_c   1.000
_cell.angle_alpha   90.00
_cell.angle_beta   90.00
_cell.angle_gamma   90.00
#
_symmetry.space_group_name_H-M   'P 1'
#
loop_
_entity.id
_entity.type
_entity.pdbx_description
1 polymer ?
#
loop_
_entity_poly.entity_id
_entity_poly.type
_entity_poly.pdbx_seq_one_letter_code
_entity_poly.pdbx_strand_id
1 'polypeptide(L)'
;MGNAVLQSGNSFTYTELHAAILGAIIGVLAGYAHGIGRTTVAVGVTATFVAVALGLKYTGEIPAAQRTVRREPWYALAALLAGGAAGLAVL
;
A
#
# COMPACT_ATOMS: atom_id res chain seq x y z
N MET A 1 13.07 15.21 -9.91
CA MET A 1 13.24 13.81 -10.35
C MET A 1 13.79 13.03 -9.16
N GLY A 2 13.14 11.94 -8.75
CA GLY A 2 13.54 11.15 -7.57
C GLY A 2 14.78 10.32 -7.85
N ASN A 3 15.63 10.13 -6.84
CA ASN A 3 16.83 9.30 -6.97
C ASN A 3 16.45 7.82 -7.09
N ALA A 4 17.14 7.09 -7.98
CA ALA A 4 17.00 5.64 -8.10
C ALA A 4 17.56 4.98 -6.83
N VAL A 5 16.81 4.03 -6.25
CA VAL A 5 17.19 3.36 -4.98
C VAL A 5 17.86 2.03 -5.22
N LEU A 6 17.43 1.32 -6.26
CA LEU A 6 18.02 0.05 -6.65
C LEU A 6 18.96 0.33 -7.81
N GLN A 7 20.24 0.00 -7.64
CA GLN A 7 21.28 0.06 -8.68
C GLN A 7 21.08 -1.04 -9.75
N SER A 8 19.82 -1.38 -10.05
CA SER A 8 19.38 -2.33 -11.07
C SER A 8 18.97 -1.57 -12.32
N GLY A 9 19.15 -2.16 -13.51
CA GLY A 9 18.77 -1.56 -14.80
C GLY A 9 17.29 -1.20 -14.97
N ASN A 10 16.43 -1.56 -14.01
CA ASN A 10 15.07 -1.06 -13.87
C ASN A 10 15.00 -0.10 -12.67
N SER A 11 15.06 1.21 -12.94
CA SER A 11 15.19 2.25 -11.92
C SER A 11 13.85 2.55 -11.25
N PHE A 12 13.41 1.68 -10.33
CA PHE A 12 12.33 2.04 -9.40
C PHE A 12 12.74 3.30 -8.64
N THR A 13 11.93 4.36 -8.73
CA THR A 13 12.21 5.59 -8.00
C THR A 13 11.98 5.38 -6.50
N TYR A 14 12.64 6.19 -5.66
CA TYR A 14 12.46 6.12 -4.21
C TYR A 14 10.99 6.16 -3.77
N THR A 15 10.18 6.97 -4.43
CA THR A 15 8.75 7.11 -4.16
C THR A 15 7.94 5.88 -4.56
N GLU A 16 8.25 5.29 -5.71
CA GLU A 16 7.59 4.07 -6.20
C GLU A 16 7.87 2.89 -5.26
N LEU A 17 9.14 2.74 -4.83
CA LEU A 17 9.53 1.66 -3.92
C LEU A 17 8.85 1.80 -2.56
N HIS A 18 8.81 3.00 -1.99
CA HIS A 18 8.13 3.22 -0.70
C HIS A 18 6.62 3.03 -0.80
N ALA A 19 6.00 3.46 -1.91
CA ALA A 19 4.58 3.22 -2.16
C ALA A 19 4.28 1.72 -2.27
N ALA A 20 5.12 0.97 -2.99
CA ALA A 20 5.01 -0.48 -3.13
C ALA A 20 5.17 -1.21 -1.78
N ILE A 21 6.21 -0.89 -1.01
CA ILE A 21 6.44 -1.50 0.31
C ILE A 21 5.26 -1.27 1.23
N LEU A 22 4.75 -0.02 1.29
CA LEU A 22 3.61 0.30 2.15
C LEU A 22 2.36 -0.44 1.69
N GLY A 23 2.09 -0.49 0.39
CA GLY A 23 1.01 -1.29 -0.19
C GLY A 23 1.10 -2.77 0.19
N ALA A 24 2.27 -3.37 0.00
CA ALA A 24 2.50 -4.78 0.31
C ALA A 24 2.25 -5.12 1.78
N ILE A 25 2.76 -4.31 2.71
CA ILE A 25 2.59 -4.53 4.15
C ILE A 25 1.11 -4.46 4.52
N ILE A 26 0.41 -3.42 4.07
CA ILE A 26 -1.03 -3.25 4.35
C ILE A 26 -1.84 -4.39 3.71
N GLY A 27 -1.47 -4.80 2.50
CA GLY A 27 -2.03 -5.97 1.83
C GLY A 27 -1.91 -7.23 2.68
N VAL A 28 -0.70 -7.61 3.07
CA VAL A 28 -0.44 -8.83 3.88
C VAL A 28 -1.25 -8.82 5.17
N LEU A 29 -1.26 -7.69 5.90
CA LEU A 29 -2.02 -7.57 7.14
C LEU A 29 -3.53 -7.69 6.92
N ALA A 30 -4.05 -7.09 5.85
CA ALA A 30 -5.47 -7.19 5.50
C ALA A 30 -5.87 -8.61 5.08
N GLY A 31 -5.04 -9.27 4.26
CA GLY A 31 -5.24 -10.66 3.84
C GLY A 31 -5.23 -11.63 5.02
N TYR A 32 -4.25 -11.48 5.91
CA TYR A 32 -4.16 -12.27 7.14
C TYR A 32 -5.38 -12.04 8.05
N ALA A 33 -5.74 -10.78 8.30
CA ALA A 33 -6.92 -10.43 9.10
C ALA A 33 -8.21 -11.04 8.51
N HIS A 34 -8.36 -11.02 7.18
CA HIS A 34 -9.47 -11.66 6.51
C HIS A 34 -9.49 -13.18 6.75
N GLY A 35 -8.36 -13.87 6.56
CA GLY A 35 -8.31 -15.32 6.70
C GLY A 35 -8.51 -15.82 8.15
N ILE A 36 -8.18 -15.03 9.18
CA ILE A 36 -8.54 -15.36 10.59
C ILE A 36 -9.97 -14.96 10.99
N GLY A 37 -10.81 -14.57 10.03
CA GLY A 37 -12.22 -14.22 10.25
C GLY A 37 -12.47 -12.78 10.72
N ARG A 38 -11.45 -11.91 10.78
CA ARG A 38 -11.59 -10.48 11.10
C ARG A 38 -11.92 -9.64 9.86
N THR A 39 -12.94 -10.07 9.12
CA THR A 39 -13.30 -9.51 7.80
C THR A 39 -13.66 -8.02 7.86
N THR A 40 -14.40 -7.57 8.88
CA THR A 40 -14.73 -6.15 9.05
C THR A 40 -13.50 -5.26 9.19
N VAL A 41 -12.47 -5.74 9.91
CA VAL A 41 -11.20 -5.01 10.08
C VAL A 41 -10.43 -4.97 8.77
N ALA A 42 -10.34 -6.11 8.07
CA ALA A 42 -9.69 -6.19 6.77
C ALA A 42 -10.33 -5.22 5.76
N VAL A 43 -11.66 -5.23 5.64
CA VAL A 43 -12.40 -4.33 4.76
C VAL A 43 -12.18 -2.86 5.15
N GLY A 44 -12.27 -2.53 6.44
CA GLY A 44 -12.08 -1.16 6.91
C GLY A 44 -10.67 -0.61 6.60
N VAL A 45 -9.63 -1.41 6.86
CA VAL A 45 -8.24 -1.02 6.59
C VAL A 45 -7.99 -0.88 5.08
N THR A 46 -8.42 -1.85 4.28
CA THR A 46 -8.27 -1.82 2.82
C THR A 46 -9.01 -0.64 2.21
N ALA A 47 -10.28 -0.41 2.58
CA ALA A 47 -11.08 0.69 2.07
C ALA A 47 -10.46 2.05 2.44
N THR A 48 -9.98 2.19 3.68
CA THR A 48 -9.29 3.41 4.12
C THR A 48 -8.01 3.63 3.32
N PHE A 49 -7.19 2.59 3.12
CA PHE A 49 -5.96 2.70 2.33
C PHE A 49 -6.23 3.10 0.87
N VAL A 50 -7.24 2.49 0.24
CA VAL A 50 -7.65 2.83 -1.13
C VAL A 50 -8.15 4.27 -1.20
N ALA A 51 -9.00 4.70 -0.27
CA ALA A 51 -9.49 6.08 -0.21
C ALA A 51 -8.32 7.07 -0.07
N VAL A 52 -7.35 6.75 0.78
CA VAL A 52 -6.13 7.53 0.96
C VAL A 52 -5.28 7.59 -0.32
N ALA A 53 -5.10 6.47 -1.00
CA ALA A 53 -4.32 6.37 -2.23
C ALA A 53 -4.96 7.16 -3.39
N LEU A 54 -6.28 7.06 -3.54
CA LEU A 54 -7.08 7.80 -4.52
C LEU A 54 -7.25 9.28 -4.16
N GLY A 55 -6.89 9.63 -2.95
CA GLY A 55 -6.74 11.00 -2.56
C GLY A 55 -7.97 11.65 -1.94
N LEU A 56 -8.81 10.87 -1.25
CA LEU A 56 -9.71 11.43 -0.24
C LEU A 56 -8.90 12.16 0.82
N LYS A 57 -9.26 13.42 1.11
CA LYS A 57 -8.66 14.21 2.18
C LYS A 57 -9.44 13.95 3.46
N TYR A 58 -8.78 13.37 4.45
CA TYR A 58 -9.20 13.52 5.85
C TYR A 58 -8.48 14.77 6.37
N THR A 59 -9.22 15.63 7.07
CA THR A 59 -8.82 16.94 7.63
C THR A 59 -7.34 17.04 8.08
N GLY A 60 -6.68 18.17 7.76
CA GLY A 60 -5.36 18.52 8.32
C GLY A 60 -4.14 18.09 7.50
N GLU A 61 -2.95 18.56 7.89
CA GLU A 61 -1.67 18.34 7.22
C GLU A 61 -1.49 16.88 6.78
N ILE A 62 -1.13 16.66 5.51
CA ILE A 62 -1.00 15.33 4.93
C ILE A 62 0.26 14.64 5.50
N PRO A 63 0.15 13.53 6.27
CA PRO A 63 1.30 12.75 6.71
C PRO A 63 2.22 12.34 5.57
N ALA A 64 3.52 12.22 5.83
CA ALA A 64 4.53 11.92 4.82
C ALA A 64 4.22 10.63 4.03
N ALA A 65 3.78 9.57 4.70
CA ALA A 65 3.39 8.31 4.06
C ALA A 65 2.23 8.51 3.07
N GLN A 66 1.28 9.37 3.42
CA GLN A 66 0.11 9.68 2.61
C GLN A 66 0.48 10.47 1.34
N ARG A 67 1.51 11.33 1.42
CA ARG A 67 2.07 12.03 0.25
C ARG A 67 2.76 11.07 -0.72
N THR A 68 3.47 10.07 -0.20
CA THR A 68 4.18 9.07 -1.01
C THR A 68 3.21 8.20 -1.80
N VAL A 69 2.18 7.65 -1.13
CA VAL A 69 1.16 6.81 -1.80
C VAL A 69 0.40 7.59 -2.86
N ARG A 70 0.05 8.86 -2.61
CA ARG A 70 -0.65 9.70 -3.59
C ARG A 70 0.16 10.01 -4.85
N ARG A 71 1.49 10.05 -4.75
CA ARG A 71 2.35 10.33 -5.91
C ARG A 71 2.40 9.13 -6.86
N GLU A 72 2.37 7.93 -6.30
CA GLU A 72 2.57 6.66 -7.00
C GLU A 72 1.47 5.65 -6.61
N PRO A 73 0.17 5.98 -6.80
CA PRO A 73 -0.94 5.20 -6.23
C PRO A 73 -1.02 3.80 -6.81
N TRP A 74 -0.63 3.63 -8.07
CA TRP A 74 -0.71 2.36 -8.78
C TRP A 74 0.23 1.30 -8.18
N TYR A 75 1.45 1.68 -7.81
CA TYR A 75 2.41 0.77 -7.17
C TYR A 75 1.94 0.34 -5.78
N ALA A 76 1.37 1.27 -5.01
CA ALA A 76 0.79 0.95 -3.71
C ALA A 76 -0.43 0.02 -3.82
N LEU A 77 -1.32 0.25 -4.78
CA LEU A 77 -2.52 -0.57 -4.97
C LEU A 77 -2.18 -1.96 -5.52
N ALA A 78 -1.27 -2.05 -6.49
CA ALA A 78 -0.81 -3.33 -7.03
C ALA A 78 -0.13 -4.18 -5.93
N ALA A 79 0.74 -3.55 -5.14
CA ALA A 79 1.39 -4.22 -4.02
C ALA A 79 0.41 -4.61 -2.91
N LEU A 80 -0.64 -3.82 -2.67
CA LEU A 80 -1.72 -4.18 -1.74
C LEU A 80 -2.45 -5.44 -2.17
N LEU A 81 -2.78 -5.58 -3.46
CA LEU A 81 -3.41 -6.80 -3.97
C LEU A 81 -2.48 -8.01 -3.86
N ALA A 82 -1.22 -7.86 -4.28
CA ALA A 82 -0.22 -8.93 -4.19
C ALA A 82 0.03 -9.36 -2.74
N GLY A 83 0.21 -8.40 -1.83
CA GLY A 83 0.38 -8.64 -0.40
C GLY A 83 -0.86 -9.28 0.22
N GLY A 84 -2.06 -8.82 -0.15
CA GLY A 84 -3.34 -9.39 0.30
C GLY A 84 -3.48 -10.86 -0.08
N ALA A 85 -3.21 -11.20 -1.34
CA ALA A 85 -3.22 -12.58 -1.82
C ALA A 85 -2.19 -13.44 -1.08
N ALA A 86 -0.97 -12.93 -0.87
CA ALA A 86 0.07 -13.63 -0.13
C ALA A 86 -0.30 -13.88 1.33
N GLY A 87 -0.85 -12.88 2.04
CA GLY A 87 -1.29 -13.02 3.42
C GLY A 87 -2.44 -14.01 3.60
N LEU A 88 -3.31 -14.12 2.59
CA LEU A 88 -4.39 -15.12 2.55
C LEU A 88 -3.85 -16.52 2.27
N ALA A 89 -2.87 -16.67 1.38
CA ALA A 89 -2.29 -17.96 0.98
C ALA A 89 -1.46 -18.65 2.10
N VAL A 90 -1.12 -17.92 3.16
CA VAL A 90 -0.35 -18.44 4.32
C VAL A 90 -1.27 -19.08 5.38
N LEU A 91 -2.59 -18.94 5.25
CA LEU A 91 -3.61 -19.48 6.15
C LEU A 91 -4.27 -20.73 5.57
#